data_AF-A0AA43A7E6-F1
#
_entry.id   AF-A0AA43A7E6-F1
#
_cell.length_a   1.000
_cell.length_b   1.000
_cell.length_c   1.000
_cell.angle_alpha   90.00
_cell.angle_beta   90.00
_cell.angle_gamma   90.00
#
_symmetry.space_group_name_H-M   'P 1'
#
loop_
_entity.id
_entity.type
_entity.pdbx_description
1 polymer ?
#
loop_
_entity_poly.entity_id
_entity_poly.type
_entity_poly.pdbx_seq_one_letter_code
_entity_poly.pdbx_strand_id
1 'polypeptide(L)'
;MEFIDIPTEQTTAFTDAILALVSITACIYIYRIGRGGWKARLWEWLFFLLTIAAVLGAIVHGVKLSERLVSMLWSLINLSLGLMIAVFVIAVINDLKGMISSRKILPIILALGFGFWITTLSLPDNFLIFTIYEAVAMLFSFCGYVWLAFKDRLNGAWWMSAGILISIVASLVQASKMTSFQLIWEFDHNGTYHLIQMVAILFLLTGLRKSLKY
;
A
#
# COMPACT_ATOMS: atom_id res chain seq x y z
N MET A 1 23.93 15.01 -9.68
CA MET A 1 22.52 14.67 -9.47
C MET A 1 21.79 15.98 -9.24
N GLU A 2 20.82 16.32 -10.07
CA GLU A 2 20.00 17.52 -9.91
C GLU A 2 18.65 17.15 -9.30
N PHE A 3 18.16 17.97 -8.36
CA PHE A 3 16.85 17.78 -7.74
C PHE A 3 15.76 18.53 -8.50
N ILE A 4 14.52 18.04 -8.42
CA ILE A 4 13.34 18.75 -8.94
C ILE A 4 13.12 20.00 -8.10
N ASP A 5 12.86 21.14 -8.76
CA ASP A 5 12.70 22.46 -8.12
C ASP A 5 11.23 22.88 -8.04
N ILE A 6 10.36 21.91 -7.74
CA ILE A 6 8.92 22.11 -7.52
C ILE A 6 8.65 21.77 -6.05
N PRO A 7 8.21 22.73 -5.21
CA PRO A 7 8.07 22.51 -3.77
C PRO A 7 7.21 21.29 -3.39
N THR A 8 6.09 21.09 -4.08
CA THR A 8 5.18 19.96 -3.82
C THR A 8 5.76 18.61 -4.24
N GLU A 9 6.58 18.58 -5.29
CA GLU A 9 7.32 17.37 -5.68
C GLU A 9 8.40 17.02 -4.65
N GLN A 10 9.10 18.02 -4.10
CA GLN A 10 10.08 17.82 -3.04
C GLN A 10 9.44 17.27 -1.75
N THR A 11 8.28 17.80 -1.35
CA THR A 11 7.55 17.28 -0.18
C THR A 11 6.96 15.90 -0.44
N THR A 12 6.50 15.62 -1.67
CA THR A 12 6.08 14.27 -2.09
C THR A 12 7.24 13.29 -2.00
N ALA A 13 8.42 13.63 -2.55
CA ALA A 13 9.61 12.80 -2.47
C ALA A 13 10.06 12.53 -1.03
N PHE A 14 10.00 13.55 -0.17
CA PHE A 14 10.32 13.42 1.24
C PHE A 14 9.34 12.52 1.99
N THR A 15 8.04 12.69 1.77
CA THR A 15 7.02 11.84 2.39
C THR A 15 7.08 10.41 1.89
N ASP A 16 7.41 10.18 0.62
CA ASP A 16 7.72 8.85 0.07
C ASP A 16 8.90 8.21 0.80
N ALA A 17 9.99 8.95 1.02
CA ALA A 17 11.15 8.45 1.75
C ALA A 17 10.79 8.05 3.20
N ILE A 18 9.95 8.83 3.88
CA ILE A 18 9.44 8.46 5.20
C ILE A 18 8.52 7.22 5.11
N LEU A 19 7.64 7.15 4.11
CA LEU A 19 6.74 6.02 3.92
C LEU A 19 7.52 4.72 3.67
N ALA A 20 8.61 4.80 2.91
CA ALA A 20 9.56 3.71 2.73
C ALA A 20 10.18 3.27 4.07
N LEU A 21 10.62 4.21 4.90
CA LEU A 21 11.17 3.90 6.23
C LEU A 21 10.14 3.26 7.17
N VAL A 22 8.91 3.78 7.17
CA VAL A 22 7.79 3.24 7.96
C VAL A 22 7.44 1.84 7.49
N SER A 23 7.31 1.62 6.19
CA SER A 23 6.96 0.31 5.61
C SER A 23 8.06 -0.73 5.78
N ILE A 24 9.34 -0.39 5.61
CA ILE A 24 10.42 -1.36 5.88
C ILE A 24 10.52 -1.70 7.37
N THR A 25 10.29 -0.72 8.24
CA THR A 25 10.22 -0.96 9.69
C THR A 25 9.05 -1.88 10.04
N ALA A 26 7.89 -1.68 9.41
CA ALA A 26 6.73 -2.54 9.52
C ALA A 26 7.04 -3.98 9.08
N CYS A 27 7.71 -4.14 7.92
CA CYS A 27 8.14 -5.43 7.40
C CYS A 27 9.05 -6.16 8.41
N ILE A 28 10.13 -5.50 8.87
CA ILE A 28 11.07 -6.07 9.85
C ILE A 28 10.36 -6.41 11.17
N TYR A 29 9.44 -5.55 11.61
CA TYR A 29 8.67 -5.78 12.83
C TYR A 29 7.80 -7.03 12.73
N ILE A 30 7.01 -7.16 11.65
CA ILE A 30 6.16 -8.33 11.41
C ILE A 30 6.98 -9.61 11.29
N TYR A 31 8.11 -9.57 10.57
CA TYR A 31 9.04 -10.70 10.47
C TYR A 31 9.47 -11.21 11.87
N ARG A 32 9.85 -10.28 12.76
CA ARG A 32 10.28 -10.61 14.12
C ARG A 32 9.17 -11.20 14.98
N ILE A 33 7.96 -10.62 14.94
CA ILE A 33 6.87 -11.08 15.82
C ILE A 33 6.11 -12.28 15.25
N GLY A 34 6.11 -12.45 13.93
CA GLY A 34 5.34 -13.48 13.23
C GLY A 34 6.03 -14.83 13.09
N ARG A 35 7.33 -14.90 13.41
CA ARG A 35 8.15 -16.14 13.47
C ARG A 35 7.99 -17.05 12.23
N GLY A 36 7.86 -16.48 11.04
CA GLY A 36 7.77 -17.22 9.77
C GLY A 36 6.40 -17.85 9.46
N GLY A 37 5.36 -17.55 10.25
CA GLY A 37 3.99 -17.95 9.96
C GLY A 37 3.52 -17.46 8.59
N TRP A 38 2.60 -18.21 7.96
CA TRP A 38 2.13 -17.87 6.60
C TRP A 38 1.49 -16.47 6.54
N LYS A 39 0.66 -16.13 7.52
CA LYS A 39 0.09 -14.79 7.66
C LYS A 39 1.16 -13.71 7.73
N ALA A 40 2.17 -13.89 8.59
CA ALA A 40 3.26 -12.93 8.74
C ALA A 40 3.99 -12.69 7.42
N ARG A 41 4.31 -13.77 6.68
CA ARG A 41 4.94 -13.68 5.36
C ARG A 41 4.13 -12.88 4.33
N LEU A 42 2.80 -13.01 4.32
CA LEU A 42 1.95 -12.20 3.43
C LEU A 42 2.07 -10.71 3.76
N TRP A 43 2.01 -10.36 5.05
CA TRP A 43 2.15 -8.96 5.48
C TRP A 43 3.58 -8.42 5.30
N GLU A 44 4.62 -9.24 5.47
CA GLU A 44 6.01 -8.90 5.15
C GLU A 44 6.15 -8.54 3.66
N TRP A 45 5.66 -9.38 2.76
CA TRP A 45 5.69 -9.11 1.31
C TRP A 45 4.93 -7.85 0.94
N LEU A 46 3.76 -7.62 1.54
CA LEU A 46 2.99 -6.40 1.35
C LEU A 46 3.80 -5.16 1.74
N PHE A 47 4.36 -5.13 2.95
CA PHE A 47 5.13 -3.97 3.41
C PHE A 47 6.44 -3.79 2.65
N PHE A 48 7.07 -4.90 2.21
CA PHE A 48 8.25 -4.85 1.36
C PHE A 48 7.95 -4.27 -0.04
N LEU A 49 6.86 -4.69 -0.67
CA LEU A 49 6.42 -4.13 -1.95
C LEU A 49 6.07 -2.64 -1.84
N LEU A 50 5.44 -2.23 -0.75
CA LEU A 50 5.21 -0.81 -0.44
C LEU A 50 6.53 -0.04 -0.26
N THR A 51 7.52 -0.65 0.39
CA THR A 51 8.86 -0.06 0.52
C THR A 51 9.48 0.20 -0.85
N ILE A 52 9.42 -0.79 -1.76
CA ILE A 52 9.95 -0.63 -3.12
C ILE A 52 9.23 0.52 -3.83
N ALA A 53 7.89 0.53 -3.83
CA ALA A 53 7.12 1.57 -4.46
C ALA A 53 7.49 2.97 -3.93
N ALA A 54 7.54 3.14 -2.60
CA ALA A 54 7.85 4.42 -1.97
C ALA A 54 9.31 4.87 -2.19
N VAL A 55 10.29 3.95 -2.20
CA VAL A 55 11.68 4.30 -2.54
C VAL A 55 11.78 4.80 -3.98
N LEU A 56 11.13 4.11 -4.91
CA LEU A 56 11.13 4.53 -6.31
C LEU A 56 10.34 5.84 -6.51
N GLY A 57 9.24 6.03 -5.78
CA GLY A 57 8.48 7.28 -5.73
C GLY A 57 9.34 8.46 -5.26
N ALA A 58 10.07 8.28 -4.16
CA ALA A 58 11.02 9.29 -3.66
C ALA A 58 12.05 9.71 -4.70
N ILE A 59 12.54 8.76 -5.50
CA ILE A 59 13.50 9.01 -6.57
C ILE A 59 12.83 9.78 -7.72
N VAL A 60 11.65 9.33 -8.16
CA VAL A 60 10.91 9.94 -9.28
C VAL A 60 10.50 11.37 -8.98
N HIS A 61 9.99 11.63 -7.78
CA HIS A 61 9.54 12.96 -7.36
C HIS A 61 10.71 13.87 -6.90
N GLY A 62 11.84 13.28 -6.48
CA GLY A 62 12.95 14.04 -5.92
C GLY A 62 14.02 14.45 -6.93
N VAL A 63 14.27 13.62 -7.94
CA VAL A 63 15.45 13.74 -8.82
C VAL A 63 15.02 14.04 -10.25
N LYS A 64 15.71 14.98 -10.91
CA LYS A 64 15.55 15.19 -12.36
C LYS A 64 16.12 14.00 -13.12
N LEU A 65 15.25 13.28 -13.82
CA LEU A 65 15.59 12.07 -14.58
C LEU A 65 15.22 12.23 -16.05
N SER A 66 15.81 11.42 -16.92
CA SER A 66 15.35 11.32 -18.31
C SER A 66 13.98 10.67 -18.36
N GLU A 67 13.16 11.04 -19.36
CA GLU A 67 11.81 10.47 -19.55
C GLU A 67 11.80 8.94 -19.58
N ARG A 68 12.82 8.34 -20.21
CA ARG A 68 13.00 6.88 -20.24
C ARG A 68 13.14 6.28 -18.84
N LEU A 69 13.93 6.92 -17.97
CA LEU A 69 14.10 6.45 -16.59
C LEU A 69 12.82 6.66 -15.78
N VAL A 70 12.16 7.81 -15.93
CA VAL A 70 10.86 8.09 -15.28
C VAL A 70 9.82 7.02 -15.64
N SER A 71 9.66 6.73 -16.94
CA SER A 71 8.73 5.70 -17.41
C SER A 71 9.06 4.29 -16.88
N MET A 72 10.35 3.92 -16.86
CA MET A 72 10.79 2.65 -16.32
C MET A 72 10.50 2.53 -14.81
N LEU A 73 10.78 3.59 -14.03
CA LEU A 73 10.53 3.61 -12.59
C LEU A 73 9.03 3.55 -12.29
N TRP A 74 8.20 4.30 -13.01
CA TRP A 74 6.73 4.23 -12.86
C TRP A 74 6.18 2.84 -13.17
N SER A 75 6.72 2.15 -14.17
CA SER A 75 6.35 0.76 -14.45
C SER A 75 6.67 -0.17 -13.27
N LEU A 76 7.83 0.00 -12.63
CA LEU A 76 8.21 -0.77 -11.44
C LEU A 76 7.38 -0.40 -10.20
N ILE A 77 7.03 0.87 -10.03
CA ILE A 77 6.10 1.35 -8.98
C ILE A 77 4.74 0.67 -9.17
N ASN A 78 4.18 0.73 -10.37
CA ASN A 78 2.88 0.13 -10.68
C ASN A 78 2.87 -1.39 -10.49
N LEU A 79 3.94 -2.09 -10.88
CA LEU A 79 4.08 -3.52 -10.61
C LEU A 79 4.09 -3.80 -9.10
N SER A 80 4.86 -3.02 -8.35
CA SER A 80 4.99 -3.20 -6.90
C SER A 80 3.65 -2.96 -6.19
N LEU A 81 2.94 -1.88 -6.53
CA LEU A 81 1.61 -1.57 -5.99
C LEU A 81 0.56 -2.61 -6.40
N GLY A 82 0.57 -3.06 -7.66
CA GLY A 82 -0.31 -4.11 -8.16
C GLY A 82 -0.17 -5.43 -7.37
N LEU A 83 1.08 -5.87 -7.18
CA LEU A 83 1.37 -7.06 -6.38
C LEU A 83 1.08 -6.83 -4.89
N MET A 84 1.33 -5.63 -4.36
CA MET A 84 1.03 -5.29 -2.96
C MET A 84 -0.46 -5.47 -2.66
N ILE A 85 -1.34 -4.91 -3.50
CA ILE A 85 -2.80 -5.03 -3.36
C ILE A 85 -3.23 -6.50 -3.48
N ALA A 86 -2.66 -7.24 -4.44
CA ALA A 86 -2.92 -8.67 -4.60
C ALA A 86 -2.58 -9.46 -3.32
N VAL A 87 -1.40 -9.21 -2.74
CA VAL A 87 -0.97 -9.85 -1.49
C VAL A 87 -1.85 -9.42 -0.31
N PHE A 88 -2.30 -8.17 -0.26
CA PHE A 88 -3.27 -7.68 0.74
C PHE A 88 -4.56 -8.52 0.71
N VAL A 89 -5.15 -8.69 -0.48
CA VAL A 89 -6.37 -9.51 -0.65
C VAL A 89 -6.13 -10.95 -0.21
N ILE A 90 -4.97 -11.54 -0.52
CA ILE A 90 -4.62 -12.87 -0.07
C ILE A 90 -4.48 -12.95 1.46
N ALA A 91 -3.94 -11.92 2.10
CA ALA A 91 -3.85 -11.84 3.56
C ALA A 91 -5.23 -11.80 4.22
N VAL A 92 -6.18 -11.06 3.65
CA VAL A 92 -7.58 -11.04 4.10
C VAL A 92 -8.23 -12.41 3.89
N ILE A 93 -8.04 -13.04 2.72
CA ILE A 93 -8.57 -14.38 2.46
C ILE A 93 -8.00 -15.40 3.45
N ASN A 94 -6.73 -15.28 3.82
CA ASN A 94 -6.13 -16.13 4.84
C ASN A 94 -6.85 -15.98 6.19
N ASP A 95 -7.18 -14.75 6.60
CA ASP A 95 -7.89 -14.52 7.86
C ASP A 95 -9.36 -14.98 7.80
N LEU A 96 -10.00 -14.92 6.62
CA LEU A 96 -11.39 -15.35 6.43
C LEU A 96 -11.56 -16.87 6.28
N LYS A 97 -10.64 -17.52 5.57
CA LYS A 97 -10.79 -18.91 5.09
C LYS A 97 -9.61 -19.82 5.43
N GLY A 98 -8.55 -19.29 6.02
CA GLY A 98 -7.37 -20.03 6.44
C GLY A 98 -6.29 -20.21 5.36
N MET A 99 -5.19 -20.84 5.77
CA MET A 99 -3.96 -21.00 4.97
C MET A 99 -4.16 -21.81 3.69
N ILE A 100 -4.97 -22.88 3.73
CA ILE A 100 -5.16 -23.77 2.57
C ILE A 100 -5.82 -23.00 1.42
N SER A 101 -6.90 -22.27 1.72
CA SER A 101 -7.60 -21.48 0.71
C SER A 101 -6.75 -20.33 0.17
N SER A 102 -6.03 -19.61 1.04
CA SER A 102 -5.17 -18.50 0.60
C SER A 102 -4.03 -18.97 -0.30
N ARG A 103 -3.37 -20.10 0.01
CA ARG A 103 -2.33 -20.67 -0.86
C ARG A 103 -2.87 -21.13 -2.21
N LYS A 104 -4.06 -21.75 -2.23
CA LYS A 104 -4.67 -22.23 -3.47
C LYS A 104 -4.99 -21.08 -4.44
N ILE A 105 -5.46 -19.95 -3.92
CA ILE A 105 -5.87 -18.80 -4.76
C ILE A 105 -4.74 -17.79 -5.01
N LEU A 106 -3.64 -17.86 -4.24
CA LEU A 106 -2.44 -17.01 -4.40
C LEU A 106 -2.01 -16.81 -5.86
N PRO A 107 -1.74 -17.85 -6.68
CA PRO A 107 -1.27 -17.64 -8.05
C PRO A 107 -2.29 -16.89 -8.91
N ILE A 108 -3.58 -17.09 -8.68
CA ILE A 108 -4.65 -16.43 -9.44
C ILE A 108 -4.69 -14.94 -9.08
N ILE A 109 -4.66 -14.60 -7.79
CA ILE A 109 -4.71 -13.18 -7.37
C ILE A 109 -3.42 -12.45 -7.73
N LEU A 110 -2.26 -13.09 -7.66
CA LEU A 110 -1.00 -12.52 -8.15
C LEU A 110 -1.04 -12.29 -9.67
N ALA A 111 -1.61 -13.23 -10.44
CA ALA A 111 -1.81 -13.05 -11.87
C ALA A 111 -2.74 -11.86 -12.18
N LEU A 112 -3.77 -11.62 -11.36
CA LEU A 112 -4.61 -10.42 -11.48
C LEU A 112 -3.83 -9.13 -11.16
N GLY A 113 -3.00 -9.11 -10.12
CA GLY A 113 -2.13 -7.96 -9.82
C GLY A 113 -1.11 -7.69 -10.93
N PHE A 114 -0.56 -8.74 -11.53
CA PHE A 114 0.31 -8.63 -12.71
C PHE A 114 -0.46 -8.18 -13.96
N GLY A 115 -1.69 -8.68 -14.14
CA GLY A 115 -2.59 -8.25 -15.20
C GLY A 115 -2.92 -6.76 -15.10
N PHE A 116 -3.17 -6.25 -13.89
CA PHE A 116 -3.28 -4.82 -13.64
C PHE A 116 -2.04 -4.07 -14.15
N TRP A 117 -0.82 -4.51 -13.78
CA TRP A 117 0.41 -3.87 -14.27
C TRP A 117 0.49 -3.85 -15.80
N ILE A 118 0.16 -4.96 -16.49
CA ILE A 118 0.11 -4.99 -17.97
C ILE A 118 -0.84 -3.92 -18.52
N THR A 119 -2.01 -3.72 -17.91
CA THR A 119 -2.94 -2.68 -18.37
C THR A 119 -2.36 -1.27 -18.25
N THR A 120 -1.54 -1.00 -17.23
CA THR A 120 -0.85 0.30 -17.09
C THR A 120 0.18 0.56 -18.18
N LEU A 121 0.71 -0.49 -18.83
CA LEU A 121 1.62 -0.34 -19.96
C LEU A 121 0.89 0.06 -21.26
N SER A 122 -0.36 -0.36 -21.41
CA SER A 122 -1.17 -0.07 -22.60
C SER A 122 -1.96 1.24 -22.50
N LEU A 123 -2.24 1.70 -21.28
CA LEU A 123 -3.00 2.91 -21.00
C LEU A 123 -2.20 3.81 -20.03
N PRO A 124 -1.07 4.39 -20.49
CA PRO A 124 -0.29 5.31 -19.67
C PRO A 124 -1.16 6.48 -19.21
N ASP A 125 -0.89 6.98 -18.00
CA ASP A 125 -1.58 8.10 -17.32
C ASP A 125 -3.02 7.85 -16.87
N ASN A 126 -3.54 6.63 -17.03
CA ASN A 126 -4.88 6.28 -16.56
C ASN A 126 -4.91 5.84 -15.09
N PHE A 127 -4.70 6.80 -14.18
CA PHE A 127 -4.76 6.59 -12.73
C PHE A 127 -6.11 6.00 -12.27
N LEU A 128 -7.18 6.17 -13.05
CA LEU A 128 -8.50 5.62 -12.75
C LEU A 128 -8.49 4.08 -12.69
N ILE A 129 -7.71 3.40 -13.55
CA ILE A 129 -7.64 1.93 -13.54
C ILE A 129 -7.06 1.43 -12.22
N PHE A 130 -5.97 2.07 -11.76
CA PHE A 130 -5.39 1.77 -10.44
C PHE A 130 -6.40 2.07 -9.32
N THR A 131 -7.07 3.21 -9.39
CA THR A 131 -8.08 3.61 -8.39
C THR A 131 -9.22 2.59 -8.29
N ILE A 132 -9.73 2.09 -9.41
CA ILE A 132 -10.78 1.07 -9.42
C ILE A 132 -10.26 -0.25 -8.85
N TYR A 133 -9.08 -0.69 -9.27
CA TYR A 133 -8.46 -1.93 -8.79
C TYR A 133 -8.24 -1.89 -7.27
N GLU A 134 -7.67 -0.80 -6.76
CA GLU A 134 -7.49 -0.57 -5.34
C GLU A 134 -8.82 -0.49 -4.60
N ALA A 135 -9.79 0.29 -5.09
CA ALA A 135 -11.09 0.45 -4.43
C ALA A 135 -11.82 -0.88 -4.25
N VAL A 136 -11.87 -1.74 -5.28
CA VAL A 136 -12.50 -3.06 -5.20
C VAL A 136 -11.81 -3.94 -4.15
N ALA A 137 -10.47 -3.98 -4.17
CA ALA A 137 -9.69 -4.78 -3.25
C ALA A 137 -9.83 -4.29 -1.79
N MET A 138 -9.80 -2.97 -1.59
CA MET A 138 -9.88 -2.35 -0.26
C MET A 138 -11.28 -2.43 0.32
N LEU A 139 -12.34 -2.29 -0.48
CA LEU A 139 -13.73 -2.51 -0.03
C LEU A 139 -13.96 -3.97 0.37
N PHE A 140 -13.50 -4.93 -0.44
CA PHE A 140 -13.54 -6.35 -0.07
C PHE A 140 -12.83 -6.59 1.27
N SER A 141 -11.62 -6.02 1.41
CA SER A 141 -10.79 -6.17 2.60
C SER A 141 -11.44 -5.55 3.85
N PHE A 142 -12.01 -4.36 3.70
CA PHE A 142 -12.72 -3.65 4.76
C PHE A 142 -13.91 -4.47 5.26
N CYS A 143 -14.79 -4.90 4.34
CA CYS A 143 -15.94 -5.74 4.65
C CYS A 143 -15.52 -7.05 5.33
N GLY A 144 -14.43 -7.68 4.85
CA GLY A 144 -13.87 -8.89 5.45
C GLY A 144 -13.45 -8.70 6.90
N TYR A 145 -12.66 -7.67 7.21
CA TYR A 145 -12.23 -7.41 8.58
C TYR A 145 -13.35 -6.90 9.48
N VAL A 146 -14.29 -6.10 8.96
CA VAL A 146 -15.47 -5.67 9.73
C VAL A 146 -16.30 -6.89 10.13
N TRP A 147 -16.52 -7.83 9.20
CA TRP A 147 -17.21 -9.08 9.50
C TRP A 147 -16.46 -9.92 10.55
N LEU A 148 -15.13 -10.08 10.41
CA LEU A 148 -14.31 -10.79 11.40
C LEU A 148 -14.40 -10.14 12.79
N ALA A 149 -14.44 -8.81 12.84
CA ALA A 149 -14.54 -8.04 14.08
C ALA A 149 -15.90 -8.22 14.76
N PHE A 150 -17.00 -8.10 14.01
CA PHE A 150 -18.34 -8.33 14.55
C PHE A 150 -18.60 -9.78 14.98
N LYS A 151 -17.90 -10.75 14.37
CA LYS A 151 -17.98 -12.16 14.76
C LYS A 151 -17.00 -12.56 15.84
N ASP A 152 -16.19 -11.62 16.34
CA ASP A 152 -15.13 -11.85 17.32
C ASP A 152 -14.20 -13.02 16.94
N ARG A 153 -13.92 -13.16 15.63
CA ARG A 153 -13.15 -14.28 15.06
C ARG A 153 -11.66 -13.99 14.94
N LEU A 154 -11.26 -12.73 15.07
CA LEU A 154 -9.88 -12.33 14.92
C LEU A 154 -9.55 -11.15 15.83
N ASN A 155 -8.70 -11.40 16.82
CA ASN A 155 -8.14 -10.36 17.67
C ASN A 155 -7.43 -9.30 16.82
N GLY A 156 -7.83 -8.04 16.99
CA GLY A 156 -7.27 -6.93 16.21
C GLY A 156 -8.01 -6.60 14.91
N ALA A 157 -9.07 -7.33 14.54
CA ALA A 157 -9.83 -7.05 13.32
C ALA A 157 -10.37 -5.61 13.24
N TRP A 158 -10.84 -5.02 14.35
CA TRP A 158 -11.25 -3.60 14.38
C TRP A 158 -10.11 -2.63 14.01
N TRP A 159 -8.89 -2.92 14.45
CA TRP A 159 -7.72 -2.12 14.09
C TRP A 159 -7.36 -2.28 12.62
N MET A 160 -7.49 -3.51 12.09
CA MET A 160 -7.30 -3.78 10.65
C MET A 160 -8.33 -3.02 9.82
N SER A 161 -9.62 -3.09 10.17
CA SER A 161 -10.69 -2.35 9.52
C SER A 161 -10.47 -0.84 9.53
N ALA A 162 -10.07 -0.28 10.67
CA ALA A 162 -9.77 1.14 10.78
C ALA A 162 -8.59 1.54 9.89
N GLY A 163 -7.50 0.75 9.87
CA GLY A 163 -6.37 1.00 8.96
C GLY A 163 -6.79 0.98 7.49
N ILE A 164 -7.61 0.01 7.08
CA ILE A 164 -8.13 -0.07 5.70
C ILE A 164 -9.02 1.13 5.37
N LEU A 165 -9.89 1.54 6.29
CA LEU A 165 -10.74 2.70 6.10
C LEU A 165 -9.91 3.98 5.93
N ILE A 166 -8.86 4.15 6.73
CA ILE A 166 -7.93 5.27 6.62
C ILE A 166 -7.21 5.24 5.26
N SER A 167 -6.78 4.07 4.78
CA SER A 167 -6.19 3.94 3.44
C SER A 167 -7.19 4.28 2.32
N ILE A 168 -8.46 3.86 2.43
CA ILE A 168 -9.50 4.25 1.47
C ILE A 168 -9.66 5.78 1.45
N VAL A 169 -9.70 6.42 2.61
CA VAL A 169 -9.74 7.89 2.72
C VAL A 169 -8.50 8.53 2.09
N ALA A 170 -7.31 7.96 2.31
CA ALA A 170 -6.08 8.42 1.68
C ALA A 170 -6.21 8.40 0.16
N SER A 171 -6.61 7.27 -0.43
CA SER A 171 -6.74 7.12 -1.89
C SER A 171 -7.78 8.10 -2.46
N LEU A 172 -8.86 8.39 -1.74
CA LEU A 172 -9.83 9.41 -2.14
C LEU A 172 -9.22 10.82 -2.14
N VAL A 173 -8.41 11.15 -1.12
CA VAL A 173 -7.67 12.42 -1.07
C VAL A 173 -6.72 12.53 -2.27
N GLN A 174 -5.97 11.47 -2.57
CA GLN A 174 -5.07 11.43 -3.74
C GLN A 174 -5.84 11.61 -5.05
N ALA A 175 -6.90 10.83 -5.25
CA ALA A 175 -7.70 10.85 -6.48
C ALA A 175 -8.43 12.18 -6.72
N SER A 176 -8.79 12.89 -5.64
CA SER A 176 -9.46 14.19 -5.76
C SER A 176 -8.60 15.24 -6.46
N LYS A 177 -7.27 15.18 -6.31
CA LYS A 177 -6.31 16.21 -6.75
C LYS A 177 -6.61 17.64 -6.24
N MET A 178 -7.56 17.78 -5.32
CA MET A 178 -8.06 19.06 -4.82
C MET A 178 -7.40 19.48 -3.50
N THR A 179 -6.59 18.60 -2.91
CA THR A 179 -5.96 18.88 -1.62
C THR A 179 -4.63 19.58 -1.84
N SER A 180 -4.52 20.80 -1.32
CA SER A 180 -3.26 21.49 -1.10
C SER A 180 -3.35 22.24 0.22
N PHE A 181 -2.28 22.18 1.03
CA PHE A 181 -2.19 22.96 2.24
C PHE A 181 -0.74 23.29 2.57
N GLN A 182 -0.55 24.41 3.29
CA GLN A 182 0.74 24.84 3.78
C GLN A 182 0.82 24.60 5.29
N LEU A 183 1.87 23.88 5.71
CA LEU A 183 2.27 23.81 7.11
C LEU A 183 3.60 24.58 7.26
N ILE A 184 4.72 23.87 7.42
CA ILE A 184 6.08 24.43 7.25
C ILE A 184 6.45 24.45 5.76
N TRP A 185 6.04 23.41 5.04
CA TRP A 185 6.17 23.26 3.59
C TRP A 185 4.79 23.11 2.93
N GLU A 186 4.75 23.27 1.61
CA GLU A 186 3.54 23.06 0.81
C GLU A 186 3.38 21.58 0.47
N PHE A 187 2.20 21.03 0.77
CA PHE A 187 1.82 19.65 0.46
C PHE A 187 0.67 19.66 -0.52
N ASP A 188 0.75 18.78 -1.52
CA ASP A 188 -0.36 18.49 -2.41
C ASP A 188 -1.07 17.18 -2.02
N HIS A 189 -1.95 16.72 -2.90
CA HIS A 189 -2.68 15.47 -2.76
C HIS A 189 -1.78 14.23 -2.59
N ASN A 190 -0.59 14.18 -3.21
CA ASN A 190 0.33 13.05 -3.07
C ASN A 190 1.05 13.07 -1.73
N GLY A 191 1.62 14.22 -1.36
CA GLY A 191 2.23 14.39 -0.02
C GLY A 191 1.21 14.10 1.09
N THR A 192 -0.03 14.55 0.93
CA THR A 192 -1.11 14.29 1.89
C THR A 192 -1.47 12.80 1.95
N TYR A 193 -1.59 12.14 0.79
CA TYR A 193 -1.84 10.70 0.71
C TYR A 193 -0.82 9.91 1.53
N HIS A 194 0.48 10.19 1.35
CA HIS A 194 1.54 9.50 2.08
C HIS A 194 1.42 9.68 3.60
N LEU A 195 1.13 10.89 4.08
CA LEU A 195 0.95 11.16 5.50
C LEU A 195 -0.22 10.36 6.11
N ILE A 196 -1.36 10.33 5.43
CA ILE A 196 -2.53 9.54 5.86
C ILE A 196 -2.20 8.04 5.83
N GLN A 197 -1.48 7.59 4.79
CA GLN A 197 -1.11 6.19 4.63
C GLN A 197 -0.14 5.72 5.73
N MET A 198 0.76 6.57 6.24
CA MET A 198 1.58 6.25 7.41
C MET A 198 0.71 5.96 8.64
N VAL A 199 -0.35 6.74 8.86
CA VAL A 199 -1.31 6.49 9.95
C VAL A 199 -2.03 5.16 9.74
N ALA A 200 -2.48 4.87 8.51
CA ALA A 200 -3.10 3.58 8.17
C ALA A 200 -2.20 2.39 8.54
N ILE A 201 -0.90 2.47 8.23
CA ILE A 201 0.08 1.42 8.57
C ILE A 201 0.15 1.20 10.09
N LEU A 202 0.10 2.24 10.92
CA LEU A 202 0.12 2.09 12.38
C LEU A 202 -1.10 1.31 12.91
N PHE A 203 -2.28 1.55 12.34
CA PHE A 203 -3.49 0.81 12.67
C PHE A 203 -3.40 -0.65 12.21
N LEU A 204 -2.95 -0.90 10.98
CA LEU A 204 -2.70 -2.24 10.46
C LEU A 204 -1.70 -2.99 11.33
N LEU A 205 -0.56 -2.38 11.68
CA LEU A 205 0.46 -2.98 12.55
C LEU A 205 -0.10 -3.32 13.95
N THR A 206 -0.93 -2.46 14.51
CA THR A 206 -1.58 -2.70 15.80
C THR A 206 -2.53 -3.89 15.73
N GLY A 207 -3.33 -3.97 14.67
CA GLY A 207 -4.21 -5.12 14.40
C GLY A 207 -3.42 -6.40 14.20
N LEU A 208 -2.36 -6.36 13.39
CA LEU A 208 -1.50 -7.51 13.11
C LEU A 208 -0.83 -8.04 14.37
N ARG A 209 -0.23 -7.15 15.18
CA ARG A 209 0.39 -7.51 16.46
C ARG A 209 -0.58 -8.24 17.38
N LYS A 210 -1.85 -7.82 17.43
CA LYS A 210 -2.89 -8.48 18.22
C LYS A 210 -3.29 -9.83 17.61
N SER A 211 -3.37 -9.90 16.30
CA SER A 211 -3.80 -11.08 15.56
C SER A 211 -2.75 -12.19 15.44
N LEU A 212 -1.47 -11.88 15.64
CA LEU A 212 -0.34 -12.81 15.57
C LEU A 212 0.08 -13.36 16.95
N LYS A 213 -0.46 -12.81 18.04
CA LYS A 213 -0.10 -13.20 19.41
C LYS A 213 -0.84 -14.44 19.92
N TYR A 214 -1.74 -15.00 19.12
CA TYR A 214 -2.59 -16.15 19.42
C TYR A 214 -2.80 -16.97 18.14
#